data_AF-A0A8E0S0H3-F1
#
_entry.id   AF-A0A8E0S0H3-F1
#
_cell.length_a   1.000
_cell.length_b   1.000
_cell.length_c   1.000
_cell.angle_alpha   90.00
_cell.angle_beta   90.00
_cell.angle_gamma   90.00
#
_symmetry.space_group_name_H-M   'P 1'
#
loop_
_entity.id
_entity.type
_entity.pdbx_description
1 polymer ?
#
loop_
_entity_poly.entity_id
_entity_poly.type
_entity_poly.pdbx_seq_one_letter_code
_entity_poly.pdbx_strand_id
1 'polypeptide(L)'
;MDFSRDSCSSIWSYRKVYTLMLVIYNQTENDNMPRLQHESHVHVNGDDSPAFSRNQSWLLLGLKQRGFGQGRWNGFGGKVQSDDQSAKHAALRELQEESGLDIPIDRVDEIGRLWFTFTGKEECMEVHLFICRDWKPATTDSSGWPCNTEEMHPCWFPIGRFNPNEDKQSALDLSSIPFKHMWPDDQIWLYRVLSGDQILAWVHCVPFSLAGSAQPGTIADSARETNGLSIDPFEIPLYRLQRFPPNSEQVNILPQFRVVLF
;
A
#
# COMPACT_ATOMS: atom_id res chain seq x y z
N MET A 1 -48.88 17.21 -11.04
CA MET A 1 -47.88 16.49 -11.85
C MET A 1 -46.89 15.91 -10.88
N ASP A 2 -46.89 14.60 -10.80
CA ASP A 2 -46.21 13.79 -9.81
C ASP A 2 -44.70 14.00 -9.81
N PHE A 3 -44.14 14.27 -8.63
CA PHE A 3 -42.76 13.93 -8.33
C PHE A 3 -42.71 12.41 -8.19
N SER A 4 -42.50 11.70 -9.30
CA SER A 4 -42.16 10.29 -9.23
C SER A 4 -40.90 10.17 -8.40
N ARG A 5 -41.00 9.38 -7.32
CA ARG A 5 -39.87 8.83 -6.58
C ARG A 5 -38.86 8.29 -7.58
N ASP A 6 -37.77 9.02 -7.78
CA ASP A 6 -36.55 8.43 -8.33
C ASP A 6 -36.04 7.44 -7.30
N SER A 7 -36.37 6.17 -7.53
CA SER A 7 -35.86 5.00 -6.83
C SER A 7 -34.41 4.74 -7.21
N CYS A 8 -33.54 5.72 -6.98
CA CYS A 8 -32.10 5.60 -7.05
C CYS A 8 -31.49 6.26 -5.80
N SER A 9 -31.93 5.80 -4.62
CA SER A 9 -31.14 5.97 -3.41
C SER A 9 -29.86 5.19 -3.63
N SER A 10 -28.79 5.91 -3.97
CA SER A 10 -27.46 5.42 -4.33
C SER A 10 -27.05 4.23 -3.48
N ILE A 11 -26.57 3.16 -4.12
CA ILE A 11 -26.15 1.88 -3.52
C ILE A 11 -25.04 2.01 -2.45
N TRP A 12 -24.52 3.22 -2.18
CA TRP A 12 -23.45 3.46 -1.21
C TRP A 12 -23.76 4.58 -0.20
N SER A 13 -24.89 4.49 0.51
CA SER A 13 -25.20 5.38 1.65
C SER A 13 -24.14 5.37 2.77
N TYR A 14 -23.28 4.35 2.81
CA TYR A 14 -22.22 4.14 3.80
C TYR A 14 -20.82 4.08 3.16
N ARG A 15 -20.48 5.05 2.32
CA ARG A 15 -19.12 5.18 1.78
C ARG A 15 -18.20 5.89 2.79
N LYS A 16 -17.06 5.28 3.10
CA LYS A 16 -15.98 5.94 3.85
C LYS A 16 -14.74 6.08 2.98
N VAL A 17 -14.07 7.23 3.09
CA VAL A 17 -12.86 7.53 2.32
C VAL A 17 -11.64 7.25 3.18
N TYR A 18 -10.68 6.56 2.59
CA TYR A 18 -9.41 6.16 3.17
C TYR A 18 -8.28 6.53 2.22
N THR A 19 -7.05 6.44 2.70
CA THR A 19 -5.83 6.67 1.92
C THR A 19 -4.89 5.49 2.04
N LEU A 20 -4.04 5.32 1.03
CA LEU A 20 -2.90 4.43 1.09
C LEU A 20 -1.71 5.10 0.39
N MET A 21 -0.56 5.18 1.05
CA MET A 21 0.65 5.82 0.58
C MET A 21 1.74 4.76 0.38
N LEU A 22 2.32 4.75 -0.82
CA LEU A 22 3.53 4.01 -1.14
C LEU A 22 4.74 4.96 -1.13
N VAL A 23 5.84 4.55 -0.50
CA VAL A 23 7.07 5.35 -0.44
C VAL A 23 8.22 4.56 -1.07
N ILE A 24 8.82 5.13 -2.10
CA ILE A 24 9.93 4.51 -2.84
C ILE A 24 11.22 5.27 -2.54
N TYR A 25 12.27 4.53 -2.17
CA TYR A 25 13.63 5.04 -2.04
C TYR A 25 14.50 4.48 -3.17
N ASN A 26 14.95 5.34 -4.09
CA ASN A 26 15.85 4.93 -5.17
C ASN A 26 17.30 5.10 -4.72
N GLN A 27 17.92 4.04 -4.22
CA GLN A 27 19.30 4.07 -3.74
C GLN A 27 20.26 4.21 -4.91
N THR A 28 21.11 5.24 -4.89
CA THR A 28 22.26 5.40 -5.80
C THR A 28 23.56 4.89 -5.14
N GLU A 29 24.68 4.86 -5.88
CA GLU A 29 25.98 4.38 -5.37
C GLU A 29 26.50 5.11 -4.13
N ASN A 30 26.18 6.40 -4.03
CA ASN A 30 26.63 7.29 -2.96
C ASN A 30 25.63 7.36 -1.80
N ASP A 31 24.45 6.78 -1.97
CA ASP A 31 23.41 6.81 -0.96
C ASP A 31 23.64 5.75 0.12
N ASN A 32 23.21 6.07 1.34
CA ASN A 32 23.17 5.11 2.43
C ASN A 32 22.22 3.95 2.11
N MET A 33 22.54 2.74 2.60
CA MET A 33 21.56 1.66 2.67
C MET A 33 20.31 2.12 3.42
N PRO A 34 19.12 1.60 3.08
CA PRO A 34 17.90 1.89 3.84
C PRO A 34 18.03 1.54 5.33
N ARG A 35 17.44 2.36 6.19
CA ARG A 35 17.50 2.24 7.66
C ARG A 35 16.17 2.59 8.30
N LEU A 36 16.08 2.29 9.60
CA LEU A 36 15.12 2.86 10.53
C LEU A 36 15.84 3.78 11.53
N GLN A 37 15.12 4.73 12.13
CA GLN A 37 15.68 5.75 13.03
C GLN A 37 16.49 5.20 14.22
N HIS A 38 16.16 4.00 14.68
CA HIS A 38 16.72 3.39 15.90
C HIS A 38 17.24 1.95 15.72
N GLU A 39 17.33 1.45 14.49
CA GLU A 39 18.00 0.17 14.23
C GLU A 39 19.41 0.40 13.71
N SER A 40 20.40 0.04 14.54
CA SER A 40 21.77 -0.15 14.09
C SER A 40 21.83 -1.41 13.23
N HIS A 41 21.61 -1.22 11.92
CA HIS A 41 21.61 -2.23 10.85
C HIS A 41 20.35 -3.11 10.78
N VAL A 42 19.83 -3.22 9.55
CA VAL A 42 18.78 -4.18 9.16
C VAL A 42 19.21 -5.57 9.62
N HIS A 43 18.42 -6.20 10.50
CA HIS A 43 18.58 -7.63 10.81
C HIS A 43 18.21 -8.44 9.56
N VAL A 44 19.21 -8.76 8.75
CA VAL A 44 19.09 -9.77 7.71
C VAL A 44 19.23 -11.12 8.41
N ASN A 45 18.15 -11.90 8.46
CA ASN A 45 18.23 -13.30 8.86
C ASN A 45 19.18 -14.03 7.91
N GLY A 46 20.29 -14.57 8.41
CA GLY A 46 21.14 -15.51 7.69
C GLY A 46 22.55 -15.00 7.43
N ASP A 47 23.52 -15.81 7.86
CA ASP A 47 24.97 -15.61 7.88
C ASP A 47 25.64 -15.64 6.48
N ASP A 48 24.92 -15.18 5.44
CA ASP A 48 25.42 -15.02 4.08
C ASP A 48 24.75 -13.76 3.52
N SER A 49 25.35 -12.58 3.73
CA SER A 49 24.84 -11.36 3.10
C SER A 49 25.05 -11.46 1.58
N PRO A 50 24.01 -11.67 0.74
CA PRO A 50 24.19 -11.44 -0.67
C PRO A 50 24.57 -9.97 -0.80
N ALA A 51 25.63 -9.67 -1.56
CA ALA A 51 26.01 -8.29 -1.84
C ALA A 51 24.80 -7.56 -2.44
N PHE A 52 24.04 -6.82 -1.62
CA PHE A 52 22.93 -6.00 -2.12
C PHE A 52 23.52 -5.07 -3.17
N SER A 53 22.99 -5.16 -4.39
CA SER A 53 23.49 -4.38 -5.50
C SER A 53 23.25 -2.91 -5.19
N ARG A 54 24.33 -2.12 -5.10
CA ARG A 54 24.18 -0.65 -5.12
C ARG A 54 23.53 -0.26 -6.44
N ASN A 55 22.65 0.75 -6.42
CA ASN A 55 21.73 1.11 -7.51
C ASN A 55 20.45 0.23 -7.58
N GLN A 56 19.66 0.27 -6.51
CA GLN A 56 18.41 -0.47 -6.35
C GLN A 56 17.31 0.41 -5.73
N SER A 57 16.06 0.12 -6.05
CA SER A 57 14.89 0.77 -5.47
C SER A 57 14.26 -0.09 -4.38
N TRP A 58 13.70 0.57 -3.38
CA TRP A 58 13.14 -0.04 -2.18
C TRP A 58 11.74 0.50 -1.94
N LEU A 59 10.80 -0.36 -1.59
CA LEU A 59 9.45 -0.02 -1.15
C LEU A 59 9.40 -0.09 0.38
N LEU A 60 8.95 0.99 1.02
CA LEU A 60 8.64 0.96 2.45
C LEU A 60 7.26 0.34 2.67
N LEU A 61 7.21 -0.73 3.47
CA LEU A 61 5.96 -1.30 3.98
C LEU A 61 5.97 -1.27 5.49
N GLY A 62 4.79 -1.21 6.09
CA GLY A 62 4.59 -1.31 7.54
C GLY A 62 3.90 -2.60 7.92
N LEU A 63 4.41 -3.31 8.92
CA LEU A 63 3.71 -4.40 9.57
C LEU A 63 2.73 -3.82 10.60
N LYS A 64 1.43 -3.97 10.34
CA LYS A 64 0.39 -3.37 11.17
C LYS A 64 0.28 -4.08 12.52
N GLN A 65 0.59 -3.37 13.61
CA GLN A 65 0.63 -3.91 14.96
C GLN A 65 -0.75 -3.99 15.62
N ARG A 66 -1.70 -3.14 15.23
CA ARG A 66 -3.07 -3.11 15.79
C ARG A 66 -4.11 -2.60 14.79
N GLY A 67 -5.39 -2.85 15.10
CA GLY A 67 -6.52 -2.38 14.29
C GLY A 67 -6.86 -3.27 13.10
N PHE A 68 -7.66 -2.75 12.17
CA PHE A 68 -8.10 -3.51 10.98
C PHE A 68 -6.91 -3.81 10.06
N GLY A 69 -6.70 -5.09 9.76
CA GLY A 69 -5.53 -5.55 8.99
C GLY A 69 -4.28 -5.83 9.84
N GLN A 70 -4.43 -5.96 11.17
CA GLN A 70 -3.34 -6.39 12.05
C GLN A 70 -2.64 -7.65 11.52
N GLY A 71 -1.32 -7.69 11.67
CA GLY A 71 -0.46 -8.77 11.21
C GLY A 71 -0.14 -8.74 9.72
N ARG A 72 -0.70 -7.79 8.96
CA ARG A 72 -0.40 -7.63 7.53
C ARG A 72 0.63 -6.54 7.28
N TRP A 73 1.47 -6.77 6.27
CA TRP A 73 2.29 -5.74 5.65
C TRP A 73 1.43 -4.89 4.71
N ASN A 74 1.59 -3.57 4.74
CA ASN A 74 0.88 -2.66 3.84
C ASN A 74 1.66 -1.36 3.60
N GLY A 75 1.19 -0.53 2.67
CA GLY A 75 1.52 0.90 2.68
C GLY A 75 0.90 1.63 3.87
N PHE A 76 1.15 2.93 3.97
CA PHE A 76 0.75 3.75 5.11
C PHE A 76 -0.54 4.50 4.83
N GLY A 77 -1.46 4.57 5.78
CA GLY A 77 -2.70 5.29 5.55
C GLY A 77 -3.84 4.90 6.47
N GLY A 78 -4.87 5.72 6.41
CA GLY A 78 -6.02 5.58 7.28
C GLY A 78 -7.22 6.32 6.74
N LYS A 79 -8.16 6.64 7.64
CA LYS A 79 -9.42 7.25 7.27
C LYS A 79 -9.23 8.75 7.06
N VAL A 80 -9.79 9.30 5.99
CA VAL A 80 -9.87 10.76 5.82
C VAL A 80 -10.79 11.35 6.90
N GLN A 81 -10.29 12.32 7.64
CA GLN A 81 -10.98 13.02 8.72
C GLN A 81 -11.65 14.29 8.19
N SER A 82 -12.56 14.88 8.98
CA SER A 82 -13.34 16.06 8.57
C SER A 82 -12.52 17.35 8.50
N ASP A 83 -11.41 17.39 9.22
CA ASP A 83 -10.45 18.49 9.31
C ASP A 83 -9.25 18.33 8.35
N ASP A 84 -9.12 17.18 7.68
CA ASP A 84 -8.16 17.02 6.59
C ASP A 84 -8.56 17.92 5.41
N GLN A 85 -7.64 18.77 4.95
CA GLN A 85 -7.89 19.69 3.83
C GLN A 85 -8.18 18.96 2.50
N SER A 86 -7.62 17.75 2.35
CA SER A 86 -7.88 16.86 1.22
C SER A 86 -7.45 15.44 1.57
N ALA A 87 -7.84 14.45 0.75
CA ALA A 87 -7.34 13.07 0.89
C ALA A 87 -5.81 12.99 0.81
N LYS A 88 -5.15 13.87 0.04
CA LYS A 88 -3.68 13.92 0.01
C LYS A 88 -3.09 14.41 1.33
N HIS A 89 -3.72 15.37 2.01
CA HIS A 89 -3.30 15.81 3.35
C HIS A 89 -3.52 14.70 4.38
N ALA A 90 -4.64 13.96 4.30
CA ALA A 90 -4.85 12.78 5.14
C ALA A 90 -3.75 11.74 4.95
N ALA A 91 -3.36 11.45 3.71
CA ALA A 91 -2.31 10.48 3.41
C ALA A 91 -0.94 10.88 4.01
N LEU A 92 -0.61 12.18 4.00
CA LEU A 92 0.62 12.71 4.61
C LEU A 92 0.56 12.66 6.14
N ARG A 93 -0.58 13.02 6.74
CA ARG A 93 -0.79 12.92 8.19
C ARG A 93 -0.64 11.47 8.67
N GLU A 94 -1.32 10.53 8.03
CA GLU A 94 -1.26 9.11 8.37
C GLU A 94 0.16 8.55 8.16
N LEU A 95 0.86 8.94 7.09
CA LEU A 95 2.27 8.56 6.89
C LEU A 95 3.16 9.05 8.06
N GLN A 96 2.97 10.29 8.49
CA GLN A 96 3.71 10.87 9.61
C GLN A 96 3.38 10.15 10.93
N GLU A 97 2.11 9.87 11.19
CA GLU A 97 1.63 9.18 12.40
C GLU A 97 2.10 7.72 12.47
N GLU A 98 2.12 7.00 11.34
CA GLU A 98 2.45 5.57 11.29
C GLU A 98 3.96 5.29 11.09
N SER A 99 4.75 6.23 10.55
CA SER A 99 6.16 6.00 10.20
C SER A 99 7.14 7.08 10.62
N GLY A 100 6.66 8.24 11.08
CA GLY A 100 7.49 9.40 11.40
C GLY A 100 7.97 10.20 10.18
N LEU A 101 7.61 9.80 8.95
CA LEU A 101 8.06 10.47 7.73
C LEU A 101 7.20 11.69 7.36
N ASP A 102 7.89 12.81 7.10
CA ASP A 102 7.32 14.02 6.51
C ASP A 102 7.74 14.13 5.04
N ILE A 103 6.77 14.30 4.14
CA ILE A 103 6.99 14.40 2.70
C ILE A 103 6.29 15.66 2.17
N PRO A 104 6.99 16.52 1.42
CA PRO A 104 6.36 17.65 0.75
C PRO A 104 5.21 17.21 -0.16
N ILE A 105 4.07 17.90 -0.08
CA ILE A 105 2.84 17.53 -0.79
C ILE A 105 2.98 17.50 -2.33
N ASP A 106 3.92 18.27 -2.87
CA ASP A 106 4.26 18.33 -4.30
C ASP A 106 5.10 17.13 -4.78
N ARG A 107 5.60 16.30 -3.85
CA ARG A 107 6.33 15.04 -4.14
C ARG A 107 5.44 13.80 -4.15
N VAL A 108 4.14 13.99 -3.96
CA VAL A 108 3.14 12.91 -3.84
C VAL A 108 2.16 12.98 -5.00
N ASP A 109 2.02 11.87 -5.72
CA ASP A 109 1.06 11.74 -6.82
C ASP A 109 -0.12 10.83 -6.41
N GLU A 110 -1.34 11.19 -6.82
CA GLU A 110 -2.47 10.25 -6.79
C GLU A 110 -2.37 9.33 -8.00
N ILE A 111 -2.29 8.02 -7.75
CA ILE A 111 -2.06 7.00 -8.78
C ILE A 111 -3.22 6.03 -8.96
N GLY A 112 -4.23 6.09 -8.09
CA GLY A 112 -5.41 5.28 -8.28
C GLY A 112 -6.44 5.40 -7.18
N ARG A 113 -7.55 4.69 -7.40
CA ARG A 113 -8.57 4.49 -6.38
C ARG A 113 -9.02 3.04 -6.34
N LEU A 114 -9.23 2.55 -5.13
CA LEU A 114 -9.67 1.19 -4.85
C LEU A 114 -10.99 1.25 -4.08
N TRP A 115 -12.01 0.53 -4.53
CA TRP A 115 -13.28 0.37 -3.82
C TRP A 115 -13.37 -1.03 -3.26
N PHE A 116 -13.36 -1.14 -1.93
CA PHE A 116 -13.50 -2.40 -1.22
C PHE A 116 -14.91 -2.55 -0.66
N THR A 117 -15.43 -3.76 -0.78
CA THR A 117 -16.66 -4.21 -0.11
C THR A 117 -16.35 -5.50 0.62
N PHE A 118 -17.02 -5.74 1.74
CA PHE A 118 -16.77 -6.92 2.57
C PHE A 118 -18.07 -7.67 2.82
N THR A 119 -18.09 -8.98 2.62
CA THR A 119 -19.27 -9.80 2.96
C THR A 119 -19.65 -9.61 4.43
N GLY A 120 -20.93 -9.31 4.66
CA GLY A 120 -21.45 -9.02 5.99
C GLY A 120 -21.24 -7.58 6.47
N LYS A 121 -20.70 -6.68 5.64
CA LYS A 121 -20.63 -5.24 5.91
C LYS A 121 -21.35 -4.45 4.81
N GLU A 122 -22.14 -3.46 5.23
CA GLU A 122 -22.81 -2.52 4.29
C GLU A 122 -21.88 -1.40 3.82
N GLU A 123 -20.75 -1.21 4.51
CA GLU A 123 -19.81 -0.15 4.22
C GLU A 123 -18.95 -0.45 2.99
N CYS A 124 -18.79 0.56 2.14
CA CYS A 124 -17.77 0.57 1.09
C CYS A 124 -16.61 1.47 1.49
N MET A 125 -15.40 0.94 1.40
CA MET A 125 -14.17 1.69 1.60
C MET A 125 -13.65 2.18 0.25
N GLU A 126 -13.63 3.49 0.04
CA GLU A 126 -12.94 4.12 -1.10
C GLU A 126 -11.54 4.53 -0.64
N VAL A 127 -10.52 3.87 -1.14
CA VAL A 127 -9.11 4.14 -0.83
C VAL A 127 -8.50 4.96 -1.97
N HIS A 128 -7.98 6.15 -1.64
CA HIS A 128 -7.19 6.98 -2.54
C HIS A 128 -5.73 6.54 -2.44
N LEU A 129 -5.17 6.06 -3.55
CA LEU A 129 -3.81 5.53 -3.60
C LEU A 129 -2.84 6.63 -4.03
N PHE A 130 -1.85 6.88 -3.18
CA PHE A 130 -0.80 7.86 -3.37
C PHE A 130 0.58 7.20 -3.41
N ILE A 131 1.54 7.86 -4.05
CA ILE A 131 2.93 7.41 -4.07
C ILE A 131 3.90 8.59 -4.02
N CYS A 132 4.97 8.43 -3.24
CA CYS A 132 6.19 9.20 -3.37
C CYS A 132 7.23 8.34 -4.10
N ARG A 133 7.58 8.72 -5.33
CA ARG A 133 8.41 7.90 -6.24
C ARG A 133 9.91 7.95 -5.96
N ASP A 134 10.37 8.99 -5.27
CA ASP A 134 11.78 9.20 -4.98
C ASP A 134 11.93 9.98 -3.67
N TRP A 135 11.61 9.30 -2.58
CA TRP A 135 11.86 9.82 -1.25
C TRP A 135 13.37 9.76 -0.93
N LYS A 136 13.84 10.74 -0.15
CA LYS A 136 15.21 10.81 0.37
C LYS A 136 15.16 11.27 1.83
N PRO A 137 16.04 10.75 2.71
CA PRO A 137 16.11 11.23 4.08
C PRO A 137 16.52 12.71 4.09
N ALA A 138 15.87 13.51 4.93
CA ALA A 138 16.15 14.94 5.07
C ALA A 138 17.53 15.21 5.70
N THR A 139 18.06 14.23 6.42
CA THR A 139 19.35 14.31 7.13
C THR A 139 20.25 13.14 6.73
N THR A 140 21.55 13.28 6.99
CA THR A 140 22.52 12.21 6.77
C THR A 140 22.58 11.21 7.93
N ASP A 141 22.03 11.56 9.10
CA ASP A 141 21.94 10.70 10.27
C ASP A 141 20.66 9.84 10.26
N SER A 142 20.43 9.06 11.31
CA SER A 142 19.25 8.19 11.38
C SER A 142 17.94 8.94 11.62
N SER A 143 17.98 10.23 12.01
CA SER A 143 16.77 10.97 12.41
C SER A 143 15.79 11.23 11.26
N GLY A 144 16.27 11.26 10.01
CA GLY A 144 15.43 11.41 8.83
C GLY A 144 14.86 10.11 8.27
N TRP A 145 15.08 8.95 8.91
CA TRP A 145 14.58 7.64 8.47
C TRP A 145 13.27 7.27 9.18
N PRO A 146 12.44 6.37 8.60
CA PRO A 146 11.20 5.95 9.24
C PRO A 146 11.46 5.27 10.59
N CYS A 147 10.48 5.31 11.48
CA CYS A 147 10.56 4.75 12.82
C CYS A 147 9.35 3.86 13.14
N ASN A 148 9.53 2.95 14.10
CA ASN A 148 8.44 2.15 14.64
C ASN A 148 7.48 3.05 15.43
N THR A 149 6.20 2.81 15.27
CA THR A 149 5.12 3.47 16.00
C THR A 149 4.27 2.43 16.71
N GLU A 150 3.32 2.87 17.54
CA GLU A 150 2.37 1.95 18.17
C GLU A 150 1.48 1.23 17.15
N GLU A 151 1.32 1.79 15.95
CA GLU A 151 0.43 1.26 14.91
C GLU A 151 1.18 0.39 13.90
N MET A 152 2.42 0.74 13.59
CA MET A 152 3.12 0.22 12.42
C MET A 152 4.62 0.04 12.69
N HIS A 153 5.16 -1.10 12.25
CA HIS A 153 6.60 -1.35 12.24
C HIS A 153 7.12 -1.35 10.79
N PRO A 154 7.76 -0.25 10.33
CA PRO A 154 8.21 -0.13 8.95
C PRO A 154 9.40 -1.06 8.61
N CYS A 155 9.47 -1.49 7.36
CA CYS A 155 10.62 -2.22 6.79
C CYS A 155 10.75 -1.92 5.30
N TRP A 156 11.99 -1.86 4.83
CA TRP A 156 12.31 -1.63 3.42
C TRP A 156 12.44 -2.96 2.67
N PHE A 157 11.67 -3.11 1.60
CA PHE A 157 11.71 -4.27 0.73
C PHE A 157 12.33 -3.93 -0.62
N PRO A 158 13.33 -4.68 -1.09
CA PRO A 158 13.92 -4.46 -2.40
C PRO A 158 12.90 -4.75 -3.51
N ILE A 159 12.83 -3.88 -4.54
CA ILE A 159 11.89 -4.01 -5.67
C ILE A 159 12.56 -4.02 -7.05
N GLY A 160 13.86 -4.37 -7.11
CA GLY A 160 14.67 -4.19 -8.32
C GLY A 160 14.94 -2.71 -8.62
N ARG A 161 15.03 -2.31 -9.90
CA ARG A 161 15.14 -0.88 -10.27
C ARG A 161 13.78 -0.33 -10.66
N PHE A 162 13.31 0.65 -9.88
CA PHE A 162 12.18 1.48 -10.25
C PHE A 162 12.67 2.52 -11.26
N ASN A 163 12.26 2.38 -12.52
CA ASN A 163 12.52 3.40 -13.55
C ASN A 163 11.18 3.95 -14.04
N PRO A 164 10.75 5.13 -13.58
CA PRO A 164 9.50 5.71 -14.02
C PRO A 164 9.55 6.25 -15.47
N ASN A 165 10.73 6.38 -16.07
CA ASN A 165 10.95 7.10 -17.33
C ASN A 165 11.51 6.25 -18.48
N GLU A 166 11.77 4.96 -18.28
CA GLU A 166 12.23 4.06 -19.35
C GLU A 166 11.29 2.86 -19.51
N ASP A 167 10.97 2.51 -20.76
CA ASP A 167 10.05 1.44 -21.20
C ASP A 167 10.48 0.01 -20.80
N LYS A 168 11.39 -0.16 -19.84
CA LYS A 168 11.86 -1.46 -19.38
C LYS A 168 11.14 -1.87 -18.11
N GLN A 169 9.93 -2.41 -18.29
CA GLN A 169 9.21 -3.27 -17.32
C GLN A 169 10.10 -4.40 -16.72
N SER A 170 11.22 -4.72 -17.36
CA SER A 170 12.10 -5.84 -17.06
C SER A 170 13.01 -5.66 -15.84
N ALA A 171 12.93 -4.55 -15.10
CA ALA A 171 13.84 -4.28 -13.99
C ALA A 171 13.20 -4.37 -12.59
N LEU A 172 11.87 -4.48 -12.49
CA LEU A 172 11.20 -4.72 -11.22
C LEU A 172 11.35 -6.19 -10.80
N ASP A 173 11.71 -6.41 -9.55
CA ASP A 173 11.74 -7.71 -8.91
C ASP A 173 10.99 -7.63 -7.58
N LEU A 174 9.80 -8.22 -7.52
CA LEU A 174 8.95 -8.21 -6.32
C LEU A 174 9.05 -9.52 -5.53
N SER A 175 10.04 -10.37 -5.79
CA SER A 175 10.24 -11.64 -5.08
C SER A 175 10.43 -11.48 -3.58
N SER A 176 10.93 -10.32 -3.15
CA SER A 176 11.14 -9.98 -1.74
C SER A 176 9.89 -9.41 -1.06
N ILE A 177 8.85 -9.06 -1.81
CA ILE A 177 7.60 -8.52 -1.24
C ILE A 177 6.84 -9.66 -0.54
N PRO A 178 6.43 -9.49 0.75
CA PRO A 178 5.86 -10.57 1.54
C PRO A 178 4.36 -10.74 1.25
N PHE A 179 3.98 -10.96 -0.01
CA PHE A 179 2.56 -10.99 -0.42
C PHE A 179 1.69 -12.00 0.33
N LYS A 180 2.27 -13.09 0.84
CA LYS A 180 1.58 -14.08 1.72
C LYS A 180 1.05 -13.46 3.02
N HIS A 181 1.64 -12.35 3.45
CA HIS A 181 1.33 -11.61 4.66
C HIS A 181 0.79 -10.20 4.35
N MET A 182 0.34 -9.94 3.11
CA MET A 182 -0.28 -8.68 2.71
C MET A 182 -1.79 -8.85 2.51
N TRP A 183 -2.49 -7.81 2.07
CA TRP A 183 -3.85 -8.02 1.57
C TRP A 183 -3.81 -8.82 0.26
N PRO A 184 -4.73 -9.79 0.04
CA PRO A 184 -4.70 -10.61 -1.18
C PRO A 184 -4.80 -9.79 -2.47
N ASP A 185 -5.42 -8.60 -2.45
CA ASP A 185 -5.56 -7.74 -3.62
C ASP A 185 -4.26 -7.06 -4.00
N ASP A 186 -3.33 -6.90 -3.07
CA ASP A 186 -2.05 -6.25 -3.32
C ASP A 186 -1.27 -6.96 -4.43
N GLN A 187 -1.43 -8.29 -4.55
CA GLN A 187 -0.87 -9.09 -5.65
C GLN A 187 -1.45 -8.73 -7.03
N ILE A 188 -2.68 -8.20 -7.07
CA ILE A 188 -3.40 -7.84 -8.29
C ILE A 188 -2.91 -6.49 -8.83
N TRP A 189 -2.72 -5.51 -7.95
CA TRP A 189 -2.54 -4.11 -8.34
C TRP A 189 -1.15 -3.52 -8.08
N LEU A 190 -0.38 -4.02 -7.10
CA LEU A 190 0.90 -3.39 -6.70
C LEU A 190 1.93 -3.37 -7.84
N TYR A 191 2.10 -4.48 -8.56
CA TYR A 191 3.00 -4.54 -9.71
C TYR A 191 2.64 -3.51 -10.80
N ARG A 192 1.34 -3.26 -11.01
CA ARG A 192 0.87 -2.32 -12.04
C ARG A 192 1.28 -0.89 -11.71
N VAL A 193 1.02 -0.45 -10.48
CA VAL A 193 1.36 0.92 -10.07
C VAL A 193 2.87 1.15 -9.99
N LEU A 194 3.63 0.13 -9.58
CA LEU A 194 5.09 0.17 -9.61
C LEU A 194 5.64 0.17 -11.04
N SER A 195 4.88 -0.37 -12.00
CA SER A 195 5.19 -0.29 -13.44
C SER A 195 4.73 1.01 -14.09
N GLY A 196 4.20 1.96 -13.32
CA GLY A 196 3.77 3.27 -13.82
C GLY A 196 2.31 3.36 -14.26
N ASP A 197 1.52 2.28 -14.21
CA ASP A 197 0.09 2.35 -14.49
C ASP A 197 -0.61 3.17 -13.41
N GLN A 198 -1.55 4.02 -13.80
CA GLN A 198 -2.60 4.49 -12.89
C GLN A 198 -3.77 3.51 -12.92
N ILE A 199 -4.49 3.36 -11.80
CA ILE A 199 -5.49 2.28 -11.67
C ILE A 199 -6.82 2.73 -11.07
N LEU A 200 -7.88 2.03 -11.47
CA LEU A 200 -9.13 1.95 -10.72
C LEU A 200 -9.43 0.48 -10.44
N ALA A 201 -9.74 0.13 -9.20
CA ALA A 201 -10.09 -1.25 -8.86
C ALA A 201 -11.32 -1.34 -7.96
N TRP A 202 -12.13 -2.38 -8.18
CA TRP A 202 -13.22 -2.78 -7.32
C TRP A 202 -12.93 -4.17 -6.84
N VAL A 203 -12.94 -4.35 -5.53
CA VAL A 203 -12.55 -5.60 -4.89
C VAL A 203 -13.63 -5.98 -3.90
N HIS A 204 -14.15 -7.20 -4.04
CA HIS A 204 -15.04 -7.78 -3.05
C HIS A 204 -14.24 -8.75 -2.19
N CYS A 205 -14.25 -8.54 -0.88
CA CYS A 205 -13.51 -9.32 0.10
C CYS A 205 -14.46 -10.22 0.89
N VAL A 206 -14.14 -11.50 0.98
CA VAL A 206 -14.91 -12.47 1.76
C VAL A 206 -14.02 -13.02 2.88
N PRO A 207 -14.46 -12.98 4.15
CA PRO A 207 -13.71 -13.63 5.22
C PRO A 207 -13.74 -15.15 5.01
N PHE A 208 -12.60 -15.81 5.14
CA PHE A 208 -12.56 -17.27 5.04
C PHE A 208 -13.30 -17.85 6.24
N SER A 209 -14.45 -18.49 6.00
CA SER A 209 -15.15 -19.24 7.04
C SER A 209 -14.25 -20.39 7.49
N LEU A 210 -13.78 -20.37 8.74
CA LEU A 210 -13.14 -21.51 9.40
C LEU A 210 -14.17 -22.62 9.64
N ALA A 211 -14.73 -23.20 8.58
CA ALA A 211 -15.56 -24.40 8.61
C ALA A 211 -14.78 -25.54 7.93
N GLY A 212 -13.81 -26.08 8.66
CA GLY A 212 -13.01 -27.22 8.24
C GLY A 212 -11.77 -27.35 9.10
N SER A 213 -11.73 -28.40 9.93
CA SER A 213 -10.65 -28.76 10.84
C SER A 213 -9.25 -28.41 10.33
N ALA A 214 -8.52 -27.63 11.11
CA ALA A 214 -7.08 -27.46 10.94
C ALA A 214 -6.40 -28.85 10.96
N GLN A 215 -5.81 -29.23 9.83
CA GLN A 215 -4.81 -30.28 9.80
C GLN A 215 -3.53 -29.67 10.38
N PRO A 216 -2.95 -30.23 11.47
CA PRO A 216 -1.70 -29.73 12.01
C PRO A 216 -0.56 -30.20 11.10
N GLY A 217 -0.25 -29.37 10.10
CA GLY A 217 0.85 -29.56 9.17
C GLY A 217 1.48 -28.21 8.85
N THR A 218 2.72 -28.02 9.31
CA THR A 218 3.64 -26.91 8.99
C THR A 218 3.23 -25.52 9.46
N ILE A 219 3.08 -25.34 10.79
CA ILE A 219 3.36 -24.05 11.45
C ILE A 219 4.87 -24.00 11.67
N ALA A 220 5.62 -23.66 10.63
CA ALA A 220 7.03 -23.33 10.74
C ALA A 220 7.25 -21.98 10.05
N ASP A 221 7.83 -21.04 10.80
CA ASP A 221 8.44 -19.76 10.41
C ASP A 221 7.59 -18.49 10.19
N SER A 222 6.25 -18.52 10.11
CA SER A 222 5.46 -17.29 9.93
C SER A 222 5.46 -16.33 11.13
N ALA A 223 5.71 -16.83 12.36
CA ALA A 223 5.74 -16.00 13.57
C ALA A 223 6.87 -14.96 13.59
N ARG A 224 7.98 -15.17 12.85
CA ARG A 224 9.07 -14.18 12.77
C ARG A 224 8.76 -13.05 11.78
N GLU A 225 7.95 -13.31 10.77
CA GLU A 225 7.64 -12.35 9.70
C GLU A 225 6.43 -11.45 10.02
N THR A 226 5.60 -11.84 10.99
CA THR A 226 4.43 -11.07 11.44
C THR A 226 4.52 -10.63 12.91
N ASN A 227 5.70 -10.72 13.54
CA ASN A 227 5.87 -10.52 14.98
C ASN A 227 4.94 -11.38 15.84
N GLY A 228 4.59 -12.58 15.37
CA GLY A 228 3.68 -13.51 16.02
C GLY A 228 2.19 -13.12 15.91
N LEU A 229 1.85 -12.09 15.13
CA LEU A 229 0.47 -11.65 14.95
C LEU A 229 -0.29 -12.61 14.00
N SER A 230 -1.53 -12.91 14.37
CA SER A 230 -2.46 -13.66 13.52
C SER A 230 -3.00 -12.76 12.43
N ILE A 231 -3.18 -13.31 11.23
CA ILE A 231 -3.80 -12.62 10.10
C ILE A 231 -5.21 -13.16 9.92
N ASP A 232 -6.22 -12.29 9.97
CA ASP A 232 -7.58 -12.68 9.61
C ASP A 232 -7.61 -13.09 8.13
N PRO A 233 -8.07 -14.31 7.77
CA PRO A 233 -8.03 -14.76 6.40
C PRO A 233 -9.14 -14.11 5.58
N PHE A 234 -8.76 -13.52 4.44
CA PHE A 234 -9.68 -12.98 3.44
C PHE A 234 -9.35 -13.57 2.08
N GLU A 235 -10.36 -13.73 1.23
CA GLU A 235 -10.20 -14.06 -0.18
C GLU A 235 -10.91 -13.02 -1.07
N ILE A 236 -10.54 -13.01 -2.35
CA ILE A 236 -11.09 -12.11 -3.36
C ILE A 236 -11.75 -12.96 -4.44
N PRO A 237 -13.04 -13.30 -4.29
CA PRO A 237 -13.76 -14.06 -5.32
C PRO A 237 -14.07 -13.21 -6.55
N LEU A 238 -14.10 -11.88 -6.42
CA LEU A 238 -14.47 -10.97 -7.49
C LEU A 238 -13.68 -9.67 -7.40
N TYR A 239 -13.10 -9.29 -8.53
CA TYR A 239 -12.52 -7.96 -8.71
C TYR A 239 -12.70 -7.47 -10.15
N ARG A 240 -12.60 -6.15 -10.31
CA ARG A 240 -12.43 -5.48 -11.60
C ARG A 240 -11.25 -4.53 -11.49
N LEU A 241 -10.34 -4.57 -12.46
CA LEU A 241 -9.20 -3.66 -12.54
C LEU A 241 -9.22 -2.94 -13.89
N GLN A 242 -9.18 -1.60 -13.85
CA GLN A 242 -8.90 -0.75 -14.99
C GLN A 242 -7.52 -0.14 -14.81
N ARG A 243 -6.73 -0.13 -15.89
CA ARG A 243 -5.36 0.40 -15.89
C ARG A 243 -5.19 1.46 -16.97
N PHE A 244 -4.37 2.43 -16.67
CA PHE A 244 -4.06 3.59 -17.51
C PHE A 244 -2.54 3.72 -17.59
N PRO A 245 -1.90 3.17 -18.63
CA PRO A 245 -0.46 3.27 -18.82
C PRO A 245 -0.01 4.72 -19.02
N PRO A 246 1.23 5.08 -18.65
CA PRO A 246 1.72 6.46 -18.64
C PRO A 246 1.70 7.15 -20.01
N ASN A 247 1.76 6.39 -21.10
CA ASN A 247 1.79 6.88 -22.49
C ASN A 247 0.42 6.79 -23.21
N SER A 248 -0.67 6.47 -22.52
CA SER A 248 -2.00 6.56 -23.11
C SER A 248 -2.37 8.03 -23.32
N GLU A 249 -2.66 8.43 -24.57
CA GLU A 249 -2.86 9.83 -25.01
C GLU A 249 -3.60 10.68 -23.96
N GLN A 250 -2.86 11.48 -23.17
CA GLN A 250 -3.28 12.56 -22.26
C GLN A 250 -4.78 12.65 -21.90
N VAL A 251 -5.41 11.54 -21.50
CA VAL A 251 -6.72 11.63 -20.87
C VAL A 251 -6.40 12.02 -19.44
N ASN A 252 -6.75 13.23 -19.03
CA ASN A 252 -6.69 13.60 -17.64
C ASN A 252 -7.58 12.59 -16.87
N ILE A 253 -6.94 11.60 -16.24
CA ILE A 253 -7.60 10.49 -15.54
C ILE A 253 -8.10 10.90 -14.15
N LEU A 254 -7.64 12.04 -13.61
CA LEU A 254 -8.16 12.59 -12.36
C LEU A 254 -9.68 12.85 -12.41
N PRO A 255 -10.26 13.36 -13.53
CA PRO A 255 -11.70 13.31 -13.77
C PRO A 255 -12.33 11.91 -13.78
N GLN A 256 -11.64 10.89 -14.31
CA GLN A 256 -12.16 9.52 -14.33
C GLN A 256 -12.20 8.90 -12.94
N PHE A 257 -11.27 9.28 -12.06
CA PHE A 257 -11.34 8.92 -10.63
C PHE A 257 -12.62 9.41 -9.93
N ARG A 258 -13.32 10.41 -10.51
CA ARG A 258 -14.61 10.91 -9.99
C ARG A 258 -15.82 10.16 -10.53
N VAL A 259 -15.69 9.42 -11.64
CA VAL A 259 -16.83 8.78 -12.32
C VAL A 259 -16.79 7.29 -12.06
N VAL A 260 -17.39 6.89 -10.95
CA VAL A 260 -17.74 5.49 -10.72
C VAL A 260 -19.05 5.44 -9.95
N LEU A 261 -20.14 5.31 -10.70
CA LEU A 261 -21.42 4.84 -10.19
C LEU A 261 -21.76 3.63 -11.07
N PHE A 262 -21.73 2.44 -10.47
CA PHE A 262 -22.48 1.28 -10.94
C PHE A 262 -23.62 1.07 -9.95
#